data_AF-A0A1L9BDH6-F1
#
_entry.id   AF-A0A1L9BDH6-F1
#
_cell.length_a   1.000
_cell.length_b   1.000
_cell.length_c   1.000
_cell.angle_alpha   90.00
_cell.angle_beta   90.00
_cell.angle_gamma   90.00
#
_symmetry.space_group_name_H-M   'P 1'
#
loop_
_entity.id
_entity.type
_entity.pdbx_description
1 polymer ?
#
loop_
_entity_poly.entity_id
_entity_poly.type
_entity_poly.pdbx_seq_one_letter_code
_entity_poly.pdbx_strand_id
1 'polypeptide(L)'
;MAEPAQQLSPLEPQLLTQALSAEAPDLESTDERLEKVNDLVSRSAYVEAAHAAQALLEQGLYDVRLVGPYLLGLFMERGLEALPTLFHSLSSTLLINWQYFGPRERRDVFADAGLRWLLKVLNKHIEHHERLKNETWQRWCQASNREPLEQALALSEEIFASFNRVLQRNACEAPFRRLTQWMEGHLRSLPEPEPEPESEPEPEAEAEVVPVRARTAPTESARAASASAGPTLPVSPALAQLMRKLAAFDTLIERQDYRRATVVAADVLQVVEHFDPRVYLPALFSRFFAGLSTKAEEVEPLLQSTDSLGFRALDQLYRVDLEAFLAQEDGMSTGGDEE
;
A
#
# COMPACT_ATOMS: atom_id res chain seq x y z
N MET A 1 -31.37 33.14 10.63
CA MET A 1 -30.82 32.66 11.90
C MET A 1 -29.98 31.45 11.55
N ALA A 2 -28.66 31.53 11.72
CA ALA A 2 -27.78 30.38 11.49
C ALA A 2 -27.98 29.42 12.67
N GLU A 3 -28.42 28.20 12.39
CA GLU A 3 -28.43 27.15 13.41
C GLU A 3 -26.99 26.94 13.91
N PRO A 4 -26.77 26.84 15.22
CA PRO A 4 -25.45 26.51 15.73
C PRO A 4 -25.05 25.14 15.17
N ALA A 5 -23.85 25.05 14.59
CA ALA A 5 -23.30 23.80 14.11
C ALA A 5 -23.38 22.77 15.25
N GLN A 6 -24.24 21.77 15.11
CA GLN A 6 -24.34 20.68 16.07
C GLN A 6 -22.97 20.00 16.13
N GLN A 7 -22.32 20.11 17.27
CA GLN A 7 -21.06 19.43 17.53
C GLN A 7 -21.36 17.93 17.53
N LEU A 8 -20.82 17.24 16.52
CA LEU A 8 -20.98 15.79 16.38
C LEU A 8 -20.23 15.11 17.53
N SER A 9 -20.88 14.15 18.19
CA SER A 9 -20.24 13.29 19.19
C SER A 9 -19.13 12.46 18.54
N PRO A 10 -18.04 12.09 19.23
CA PRO A 10 -16.99 11.24 18.65
C PRO A 10 -17.52 9.92 18.10
N LEU A 11 -16.88 9.39 17.05
CA LEU A 11 -17.21 8.07 16.51
C LEU A 11 -16.83 6.94 17.49
N GLU A 12 -17.66 5.90 17.53
CA GLU A 12 -17.56 4.73 18.41
C GLU A 12 -16.63 3.67 17.81
N PRO A 13 -15.37 3.53 18.26
CA PRO A 13 -14.34 2.81 17.50
C PRO A 13 -14.59 1.29 17.40
N GLN A 14 -15.22 0.68 18.41
CA GLN A 14 -15.37 -0.79 18.50
C GLN A 14 -16.64 -1.35 17.84
N LEU A 15 -17.36 -0.55 17.03
CA LEU A 15 -18.64 -0.99 16.47
C LEU A 15 -18.52 -2.22 15.55
N LEU A 16 -17.43 -2.31 14.79
CA LEU A 16 -17.19 -3.38 13.82
C LEU A 16 -16.20 -4.45 14.29
N THR A 17 -15.71 -4.36 15.53
CA THR A 17 -14.71 -5.29 16.07
C THR A 17 -15.36 -6.47 16.79
N GLN A 18 -16.64 -6.36 17.16
CA GLN A 18 -17.36 -7.39 17.90
C GLN A 18 -17.95 -8.45 16.96
N ALA A 19 -18.03 -9.70 17.43
CA ALA A 19 -18.70 -10.76 16.68
C ALA A 19 -20.22 -10.51 16.64
N LEU A 20 -20.80 -10.61 15.46
CA LEU A 20 -22.23 -10.48 15.24
C LEU A 20 -22.94 -11.83 15.41
N SER A 21 -24.20 -11.77 15.81
CA SER A 21 -25.03 -12.96 16.09
C SER A 21 -26.34 -13.01 15.32
N ALA A 22 -26.69 -11.94 14.59
CA ALA A 22 -27.92 -11.83 13.82
C ALA A 22 -27.66 -11.20 12.46
N GLU A 23 -28.33 -11.72 11.43
CA GLU A 23 -28.28 -11.15 10.08
C GLU A 23 -29.12 -9.86 10.03
N ALA A 24 -28.60 -8.84 9.36
CA ALA A 24 -29.35 -7.63 9.07
C ALA A 24 -30.26 -7.81 7.84
N PRO A 25 -31.39 -7.08 7.74
CA PRO A 25 -32.09 -6.95 6.47
C PRO A 25 -31.20 -6.23 5.45
N ASP A 26 -31.25 -6.66 4.19
CA ASP A 26 -30.54 -5.99 3.10
C ASP A 26 -31.14 -4.61 2.87
N LEU A 27 -30.26 -3.61 2.69
CA LEU A 27 -30.67 -2.29 2.26
C LEU A 27 -30.73 -2.23 0.73
N GLU A 28 -31.83 -1.72 0.19
CA GLU A 28 -31.95 -1.54 -1.26
C GLU A 28 -30.94 -0.50 -1.78
N SER A 29 -30.57 -0.56 -3.06
CA SER A 29 -29.68 0.43 -3.66
C SER A 29 -30.25 1.85 -3.70
N THR A 30 -31.58 1.97 -3.62
CA THR A 30 -32.35 3.23 -3.59
C THR A 30 -32.75 3.64 -2.17
N ASP A 31 -32.18 3.03 -1.13
CA ASP A 31 -32.44 3.43 0.25
C ASP A 31 -31.91 4.86 0.49
N GLU A 32 -32.80 5.79 0.83
CA GLU A 32 -32.48 7.21 1.06
C GLU A 32 -31.37 7.42 2.10
N ARG A 33 -31.23 6.50 3.06
CA ARG A 33 -30.19 6.59 4.10
C ARG A 33 -28.81 6.25 3.53
N LEU A 34 -28.73 5.31 2.59
CA LEU A 34 -27.50 5.01 1.85
C LEU A 34 -27.16 6.12 0.86
N GLU A 35 -28.16 6.67 0.17
CA GLU A 35 -27.97 7.83 -0.71
C GLU A 35 -27.40 9.01 0.07
N LYS A 36 -27.91 9.28 1.28
CA LYS A 36 -27.36 10.33 2.16
C LYS A 36 -25.87 10.11 2.47
N VAL A 37 -25.45 8.88 2.79
CA VAL A 37 -24.03 8.57 3.04
C VAL A 37 -23.20 8.82 1.77
N ASN A 38 -23.68 8.34 0.62
CA ASN A 38 -23.01 8.51 -0.67
C ASN A 38 -22.89 9.99 -1.07
N ASP A 39 -23.93 10.78 -0.85
CA ASP A 39 -23.93 12.23 -1.10
C ASP A 39 -22.87 12.95 -0.26
N LEU A 40 -22.77 12.62 1.03
CA LEU A 40 -21.74 13.16 1.91
C LEU A 40 -20.33 12.77 1.45
N VAL A 41 -20.13 11.49 1.09
CA VAL A 41 -18.86 11.01 0.50
C VAL A 41 -18.50 11.76 -0.78
N SER A 42 -19.48 11.99 -1.67
CA SER A 42 -19.26 12.68 -2.95
C SER A 42 -18.83 14.14 -2.79
N ARG A 43 -19.26 14.78 -1.70
CA ARG A 43 -18.91 16.16 -1.32
C ARG A 43 -17.67 16.22 -0.43
N SER A 44 -17.00 15.09 -0.20
CA SER A 44 -15.86 14.98 0.72
C SER A 44 -16.17 15.34 2.18
N ALA A 45 -17.45 15.31 2.58
CA ALA A 45 -17.89 15.48 3.97
C ALA A 45 -17.73 14.15 4.72
N TYR A 46 -16.47 13.71 4.88
CA TYR A 46 -16.16 12.35 5.33
C TYR A 46 -16.52 12.06 6.80
N VAL A 47 -16.41 13.06 7.67
CA VAL A 47 -16.76 12.92 9.09
C VAL A 47 -18.28 12.76 9.22
N GLU A 48 -19.05 13.60 8.54
CA GLU A 48 -20.50 13.53 8.49
C GLU A 48 -20.99 12.22 7.84
N ALA A 49 -20.33 11.77 6.77
CA ALA A 49 -20.60 10.48 6.15
C ALA A 49 -20.39 9.32 7.12
N ALA A 50 -19.33 9.38 7.94
CA ALA A 50 -19.03 8.37 8.94
C ALA A 50 -20.06 8.34 10.07
N HIS A 51 -20.54 9.49 10.57
CA HIS A 51 -21.63 9.52 11.54
C HIS A 51 -22.94 8.97 10.96
N ALA A 52 -23.26 9.32 9.72
CA ALA A 52 -24.42 8.76 9.04
C ALA A 52 -24.30 7.24 8.87
N ALA A 53 -23.12 6.72 8.56
CA ALA A 53 -22.85 5.28 8.48
C ALA A 53 -22.92 4.59 9.85
N GLN A 54 -22.30 5.19 10.89
CA GLN A 54 -22.35 4.68 12.27
C GLN A 54 -23.79 4.56 12.76
N ALA A 55 -24.62 5.59 12.54
CA ALA A 55 -26.02 5.58 12.98
C ALA A 55 -26.82 4.41 12.39
N LEU A 56 -26.49 3.95 11.18
CA LEU A 56 -27.12 2.78 10.55
C LEU A 56 -26.56 1.47 11.11
N LEU A 57 -25.24 1.40 11.30
CA LEU A 57 -24.58 0.24 11.89
C LEU A 57 -25.06 -0.01 13.34
N GLU A 58 -25.26 1.04 14.13
CA GLU A 58 -25.83 0.98 15.49
C GLU A 58 -27.28 0.47 15.52
N GLN A 59 -28.03 0.69 14.44
CA GLN A 59 -29.38 0.14 14.28
C GLN A 59 -29.37 -1.36 13.87
N GLY A 60 -28.19 -1.96 13.78
CA GLY A 60 -28.01 -3.34 13.32
C GLY A 60 -28.16 -3.50 11.81
N LEU A 61 -28.04 -2.41 11.02
CA LEU A 61 -28.05 -2.45 9.57
C LEU A 61 -26.62 -2.66 9.05
N TYR A 62 -26.18 -3.92 9.08
CA TYR A 62 -24.84 -4.30 8.64
C TYR A 62 -24.78 -4.40 7.12
N ASP A 63 -24.31 -3.33 6.48
CA ASP A 63 -24.14 -3.26 5.02
C ASP A 63 -22.67 -2.94 4.66
N VAL A 64 -22.09 -3.69 3.73
CA VAL A 64 -20.67 -3.54 3.36
C VAL A 64 -20.35 -2.15 2.79
N ARG A 65 -21.36 -1.46 2.24
CA ARG A 65 -21.22 -0.10 1.69
C ARG A 65 -21.00 0.95 2.78
N LEU A 66 -21.39 0.66 4.02
CA LEU A 66 -21.22 1.56 5.18
C LEU A 66 -19.84 1.47 5.82
N VAL A 67 -19.15 0.33 5.65
CA VAL A 67 -17.87 0.03 6.31
C VAL A 67 -16.80 1.05 5.91
N GLY A 68 -16.65 1.32 4.61
CA GLY A 68 -15.66 2.27 4.12
C GLY A 68 -15.82 3.67 4.75
N PRO A 69 -16.98 4.34 4.58
CA PRO A 69 -17.21 5.67 5.13
C PRO A 69 -16.99 5.76 6.64
N TYR A 70 -17.51 4.80 7.40
CA TYR A 70 -17.33 4.72 8.85
C TYR A 70 -15.84 4.64 9.24
N LEU A 71 -15.09 3.71 8.64
CA LEU A 71 -13.67 3.54 8.95
C LEU A 71 -12.81 4.74 8.53
N LEU A 72 -13.14 5.39 7.42
CA LEU A 72 -12.46 6.62 7.02
C LEU A 72 -12.68 7.72 8.07
N GLY A 73 -13.90 7.87 8.59
CA GLY A 73 -14.18 8.85 9.63
C GLY A 73 -13.36 8.65 10.91
N LEU A 74 -13.25 7.40 11.37
CA LEU A 74 -12.39 7.09 12.53
C LEU A 74 -10.95 7.57 12.32
N PHE A 75 -10.42 7.35 11.12
CA PHE A 75 -9.10 7.83 10.75
C PHE A 75 -9.02 9.37 10.67
N MET A 76 -10.06 10.03 10.16
CA MET A 76 -10.11 11.49 10.11
C MET A 76 -10.12 12.12 11.51
N GLU A 77 -10.76 11.49 12.49
CA GLU A 77 -10.80 11.97 13.87
C GLU A 77 -9.49 11.72 14.63
N ARG A 78 -8.89 10.54 14.46
CA ARG A 78 -7.81 10.05 15.35
C ARG A 78 -6.46 9.87 14.67
N GLY A 79 -6.39 9.98 13.34
CA GLY A 79 -5.18 9.79 12.56
C GLY A 79 -4.62 8.37 12.70
N LEU A 80 -3.30 8.25 12.86
CA LEU A 80 -2.62 6.94 12.93
C LEU A 80 -3.06 6.08 14.13
N GLU A 81 -3.56 6.69 15.21
CA GLU A 81 -4.09 5.97 16.37
C GLU A 81 -5.34 5.14 16.04
N ALA A 82 -6.08 5.47 14.97
CA ALA A 82 -7.21 4.66 14.52
C ALA A 82 -6.82 3.42 13.71
N LEU A 83 -5.57 3.31 13.24
CA LEU A 83 -5.17 2.22 12.33
C LEU A 83 -5.37 0.82 12.93
N PRO A 84 -5.04 0.53 14.21
CA PRO A 84 -5.33 -0.76 14.82
C PRO A 84 -6.81 -1.12 14.75
N THR A 85 -7.67 -0.19 15.15
CA THR A 85 -9.12 -0.38 15.13
C THR A 85 -9.65 -0.56 13.72
N LEU A 86 -9.13 0.22 12.75
CA LEU A 86 -9.49 0.11 11.35
C LEU A 86 -9.15 -1.27 10.79
N PHE A 87 -7.93 -1.75 11.04
CA PHE A 87 -7.45 -3.04 10.54
C PHE A 87 -8.21 -4.20 11.21
N HIS A 88 -8.43 -4.12 12.52
CA HIS A 88 -9.21 -5.12 13.24
C HIS A 88 -10.68 -5.15 12.78
N SER A 89 -11.28 -3.98 12.50
CA SER A 89 -12.63 -3.89 11.94
C SER A 89 -12.72 -4.51 10.54
N LEU A 90 -11.70 -4.29 9.70
CA LEU A 90 -11.62 -4.91 8.37
C LEU A 90 -11.49 -6.42 8.46
N SER A 91 -10.55 -6.92 9.28
CA SER A 91 -10.38 -8.37 9.51
C SER A 91 -11.68 -8.99 10.04
N SER A 92 -12.27 -8.41 11.09
CA SER A 92 -13.51 -8.91 11.68
C SER A 92 -14.66 -8.92 10.67
N THR A 93 -14.83 -7.84 9.88
CA THR A 93 -15.86 -7.76 8.84
C THR A 93 -15.68 -8.82 7.76
N LEU A 94 -14.45 -9.02 7.27
CA LEU A 94 -14.18 -9.91 6.13
C LEU A 94 -14.08 -11.39 6.53
N LEU A 95 -13.65 -11.70 7.75
CA LEU A 95 -13.34 -13.07 8.17
C LEU A 95 -14.34 -13.66 9.15
N ILE A 96 -14.87 -12.84 10.07
CA ILE A 96 -15.74 -13.30 11.16
C ILE A 96 -17.20 -13.00 10.84
N ASN A 97 -17.47 -11.74 10.49
CA ASN A 97 -18.83 -11.22 10.39
C ASN A 97 -19.38 -11.23 8.96
N TRP A 98 -18.61 -11.67 7.98
CA TRP A 98 -18.94 -11.55 6.55
C TRP A 98 -20.35 -12.01 6.21
N GLN A 99 -20.81 -13.10 6.82
CA GLN A 99 -22.14 -13.66 6.58
C GLN A 99 -23.30 -12.75 7.01
N TYR A 100 -23.10 -11.91 8.02
CA TYR A 100 -24.13 -11.03 8.58
C TYR A 100 -24.27 -9.70 7.83
N PHE A 101 -23.33 -9.39 6.94
CA PHE A 101 -23.36 -8.18 6.14
C PHE A 101 -24.17 -8.37 4.85
N GLY A 102 -24.99 -7.37 4.52
CA GLY A 102 -25.66 -7.21 3.24
C GLY A 102 -24.93 -6.23 2.30
N PRO A 103 -25.47 -6.01 1.08
CA PRO A 103 -26.51 -6.82 0.47
C PRO A 103 -25.98 -8.21 0.13
N ARG A 104 -26.80 -9.28 0.21
CA ARG A 104 -26.35 -10.65 -0.08
C ARG A 104 -25.91 -10.82 -1.52
N GLU A 105 -26.65 -10.20 -2.43
CA GLU A 105 -26.29 -10.16 -3.84
C GLU A 105 -25.16 -9.16 -4.07
N ARG A 106 -24.11 -9.60 -4.78
CA ARG A 106 -22.96 -8.76 -5.16
C ARG A 106 -22.23 -8.13 -3.96
N ARG A 107 -22.35 -8.72 -2.77
CA ARG A 107 -21.67 -8.27 -1.54
C ARG A 107 -20.18 -8.05 -1.75
N ASP A 108 -19.54 -9.01 -2.39
CA ASP A 108 -18.12 -9.02 -2.75
C ASP A 108 -17.78 -7.84 -3.67
N VAL A 109 -18.63 -7.53 -4.65
CA VAL A 109 -18.43 -6.40 -5.57
C VAL A 109 -18.51 -5.07 -4.83
N PHE A 110 -19.49 -4.89 -3.94
CA PHE A 110 -19.64 -3.67 -3.16
C PHE A 110 -18.53 -3.52 -2.11
N ALA A 111 -18.15 -4.61 -1.45
CA ALA A 111 -17.02 -4.62 -0.51
C ALA A 111 -15.71 -4.26 -1.20
N ASP A 112 -15.41 -4.87 -2.35
CA ASP A 112 -14.20 -4.55 -3.14
C ASP A 112 -14.22 -3.08 -3.62
N ALA A 113 -15.37 -2.57 -4.06
CA ALA A 113 -15.49 -1.16 -4.46
C ALA A 113 -15.29 -0.19 -3.27
N GLY A 114 -15.95 -0.46 -2.14
CA GLY A 114 -15.87 0.36 -0.94
C GLY A 114 -14.48 0.35 -0.32
N LEU A 115 -13.84 -0.81 -0.24
CA LEU A 115 -12.49 -0.95 0.29
C LEU A 115 -11.46 -0.26 -0.61
N ARG A 116 -11.57 -0.41 -1.93
CA ARG A 116 -10.70 0.31 -2.88
C ARG A 116 -10.83 1.81 -2.74
N TRP A 117 -12.07 2.31 -2.56
CA TRP A 117 -12.31 3.72 -2.29
C TRP A 117 -11.67 4.16 -0.97
N LEU A 118 -11.90 3.42 0.14
CA LEU A 118 -11.33 3.71 1.45
C LEU A 118 -9.81 3.81 1.38
N LEU A 119 -9.15 2.80 0.84
CA LEU A 119 -7.69 2.73 0.75
C LEU A 119 -7.14 3.83 -0.17
N LYS A 120 -7.82 4.16 -1.26
CA LYS A 120 -7.44 5.26 -2.14
C LYS A 120 -7.48 6.60 -1.41
N VAL A 121 -8.56 6.88 -0.67
CA VAL A 121 -8.71 8.16 0.05
C VAL A 121 -7.74 8.23 1.22
N LEU A 122 -7.59 7.14 1.97
CA LEU A 122 -6.65 7.02 3.09
C LEU A 122 -5.21 7.29 2.66
N ASN A 123 -4.72 6.58 1.64
CA ASN A 123 -3.37 6.80 1.09
C ASN A 123 -3.19 8.25 0.62
N LYS A 124 -4.17 8.81 -0.10
CA LYS A 124 -4.11 10.22 -0.54
C LYS A 124 -4.03 11.20 0.62
N HIS A 125 -4.78 10.95 1.69
CA HIS A 125 -4.78 11.81 2.87
C HIS A 125 -3.43 11.76 3.58
N ILE A 126 -2.87 10.56 3.73
CA ILE A 126 -1.53 10.35 4.30
C ILE A 126 -0.48 11.08 3.47
N GLU A 127 -0.44 10.84 2.15
CA GLU A 127 0.48 11.49 1.21
C GLU A 127 0.35 13.01 1.23
N HIS A 128 -0.87 13.54 1.37
CA HIS A 128 -1.13 14.97 1.44
C HIS A 128 -0.45 15.59 2.67
N HIS A 129 -0.70 15.04 3.85
CA HIS A 129 -0.10 15.54 5.09
C HIS A 129 1.41 15.33 5.10
N GLU A 130 1.89 14.20 4.60
CA GLU A 130 3.31 13.94 4.42
C GLU A 130 3.99 14.98 3.53
N ARG A 131 3.36 15.37 2.42
CA ARG A 131 3.92 16.37 1.51
C ARG A 131 3.92 17.77 2.13
N LEU A 132 2.87 18.12 2.86
CA LEU A 132 2.74 19.45 3.47
C LEU A 132 3.58 19.62 4.73
N LYS A 133 3.96 18.53 5.40
CA LYS A 133 4.70 18.55 6.67
C LYS A 133 4.03 19.45 7.73
N ASN A 134 2.70 19.50 7.70
CA ASN A 134 1.89 20.34 8.58
C ASN A 134 1.76 19.77 10.01
N GLU A 135 0.99 20.43 10.86
CA GLU A 135 0.79 20.02 12.27
C GLU A 135 0.30 18.57 12.42
N THR A 136 -0.60 18.12 11.55
CA THR A 136 -1.05 16.71 11.52
C THR A 136 0.11 15.76 11.25
N TRP A 137 0.96 16.07 10.25
CA TRP A 137 2.15 15.27 9.97
C TRP A 137 3.13 15.26 11.14
N GLN A 138 3.37 16.41 11.77
CA GLN A 138 4.23 16.51 12.94
C GLN A 138 3.71 15.64 14.09
N ARG A 139 2.39 15.63 14.33
CA ARG A 139 1.75 14.75 15.31
C ARG A 139 1.98 13.28 14.96
N TRP A 140 1.85 12.90 13.69
CA TRP A 140 2.10 11.54 13.22
C TRP A 140 3.55 11.10 13.30
N CYS A 141 4.50 12.04 13.39
CA CYS A 141 5.92 11.76 13.61
C CYS A 141 6.31 11.56 15.09
N GLN A 142 5.35 11.68 16.03
CA GLN A 142 5.62 11.45 17.45
C GLN A 142 5.82 9.97 17.76
N ALA A 143 6.68 9.67 18.74
CA ALA A 143 6.99 8.30 19.18
C ALA A 143 5.74 7.52 19.62
N SER A 144 4.71 8.21 20.13
CA SER A 144 3.42 7.62 20.52
C SER A 144 2.71 6.86 19.38
N ASN A 145 3.03 7.15 18.11
CA ASN A 145 2.41 6.45 16.98
C ASN A 145 3.10 5.12 16.63
N ARG A 146 4.21 4.76 17.29
CA ARG A 146 4.89 3.49 17.00
C ARG A 146 4.01 2.29 17.31
N GLU A 147 3.49 2.22 18.53
CA GLU A 147 2.66 1.10 18.98
C GLU A 147 1.40 0.93 18.10
N PRO A 148 0.61 1.98 17.79
CA PRO A 148 -0.51 1.84 16.86
C PRO A 148 -0.12 1.30 15.47
N LEU A 149 1.03 1.71 14.93
CA LEU A 149 1.49 1.20 13.63
C LEU A 149 1.91 -0.27 13.72
N GLU A 150 2.59 -0.68 14.78
CA GLU A 150 2.99 -2.07 15.02
C GLU A 150 1.77 -2.98 15.17
N GLN A 151 0.79 -2.58 15.97
CA GLN A 151 -0.46 -3.32 16.15
C GLN A 151 -1.24 -3.46 14.83
N ALA A 152 -1.32 -2.41 14.03
CA ALA A 152 -1.99 -2.46 12.74
C ALA A 152 -1.21 -3.34 11.73
N LEU A 153 0.11 -3.24 11.66
CA LEU A 153 0.95 -4.07 10.79
C LEU A 153 0.84 -5.56 11.13
N ALA A 154 0.70 -5.92 12.41
CA ALA A 154 0.50 -7.32 12.83
C ALA A 154 -0.77 -7.97 12.25
N LEU A 155 -1.78 -7.17 11.86
CA LEU A 155 -3.02 -7.65 11.25
C LEU A 155 -2.95 -7.70 9.71
N SER A 156 -1.87 -7.20 9.09
CA SER A 156 -1.80 -7.02 7.64
C SER A 156 -1.85 -8.35 6.87
N GLU A 157 -1.11 -9.36 7.30
CA GLU A 157 -1.06 -10.68 6.65
C GLU A 157 -2.43 -11.37 6.63
N GLU A 158 -3.15 -11.30 7.75
CA GLU A 158 -4.50 -11.86 7.86
C GLU A 158 -5.48 -11.15 6.92
N ILE A 159 -5.39 -9.81 6.83
CA ILE A 159 -6.22 -9.02 5.91
C ILE A 159 -5.89 -9.36 4.44
N PHE A 160 -4.61 -9.50 4.07
CA PHE A 160 -4.22 -9.94 2.73
C PHE A 160 -4.80 -11.31 2.37
N ALA A 161 -4.73 -12.27 3.30
CA ALA A 161 -5.32 -13.58 3.10
C ALA A 161 -6.84 -13.51 2.91
N SER A 162 -7.51 -12.58 3.59
CA SER A 162 -8.96 -12.37 3.46
C SER A 162 -9.38 -11.87 2.07
N PHE A 163 -8.59 -11.00 1.42
CA PHE A 163 -8.95 -10.45 0.12
C PHE A 163 -9.08 -11.54 -0.95
N ASN A 164 -8.11 -12.46 -1.02
CA ASN A 164 -8.14 -13.56 -1.97
C ASN A 164 -9.28 -14.55 -1.71
N ARG A 165 -9.72 -14.67 -0.46
CA ARG A 165 -10.82 -15.58 -0.07
C ARG A 165 -12.20 -14.99 -0.33
N VAL A 166 -12.35 -13.68 -0.13
CA VAL A 166 -13.66 -13.01 -0.07
C VAL A 166 -13.96 -12.18 -1.31
N LEU A 167 -12.94 -11.57 -1.92
CA LEU A 167 -13.09 -10.60 -3.01
C LEU A 167 -12.64 -11.21 -4.34
N GLN A 168 -13.58 -11.43 -5.26
CA GLN A 168 -13.30 -12.13 -6.53
C GLN A 168 -12.31 -11.40 -7.45
N ARG A 169 -12.32 -10.06 -7.43
CA ARG A 169 -11.48 -9.23 -8.32
C ARG A 169 -10.15 -8.83 -7.68
N ASN A 170 -10.06 -8.94 -6.36
CA ASN A 170 -8.92 -8.56 -5.54
C ASN A 170 -8.24 -7.24 -5.96
N ALA A 171 -9.03 -6.21 -6.27
CA ALA A 171 -8.50 -4.92 -6.72
C ALA A 171 -7.96 -4.06 -5.56
N CYS A 172 -8.13 -4.55 -4.33
CA CYS A 172 -7.75 -3.87 -3.09
C CYS A 172 -6.34 -4.23 -2.61
N GLU A 173 -5.73 -5.31 -3.12
CA GLU A 173 -4.41 -5.77 -2.66
C GLU A 173 -3.33 -4.72 -2.89
N ALA A 174 -3.22 -4.18 -4.10
CA ALA A 174 -2.20 -3.19 -4.43
C ALA A 174 -2.29 -1.91 -3.56
N PRO A 175 -3.45 -1.24 -3.40
CA PRO A 175 -3.54 -0.06 -2.54
C PRO A 175 -3.38 -0.38 -1.04
N PHE A 176 -3.73 -1.58 -0.58
CA PHE A 176 -3.45 -2.00 0.80
C PHE A 176 -1.97 -2.25 1.03
N ARG A 177 -1.29 -2.91 0.08
CA ARG A 177 0.17 -3.11 0.10
C ARG A 177 0.94 -1.80 0.10
N ARG A 178 0.46 -0.81 -0.65
CA ARG A 178 1.04 0.54 -0.61
C ARG A 178 0.93 1.15 0.80
N LEU A 179 -0.22 1.01 1.45
CA LEU A 179 -0.43 1.50 2.81
C LEU A 179 0.50 0.80 3.81
N THR A 180 0.60 -0.53 3.77
CA THR A 180 1.45 -1.29 4.71
C THR A 180 2.93 -0.99 4.50
N GLN A 181 3.40 -0.89 3.24
CA GLN A 181 4.77 -0.47 2.93
C GLN A 181 5.08 0.94 3.44
N TRP A 182 4.12 1.86 3.31
CA TRP A 182 4.26 3.20 3.86
C TRP A 182 4.34 3.16 5.39
N MET A 183 3.47 2.39 6.06
CA MET A 183 3.47 2.24 7.52
C MET A 183 4.80 1.66 8.03
N GLU A 184 5.34 0.63 7.38
CA GLU A 184 6.65 0.04 7.73
C GLU A 184 7.79 1.06 7.57
N GLY A 185 7.80 1.81 6.47
CA GLY A 185 8.78 2.86 6.22
C GLY A 185 8.69 3.97 7.27
N HIS A 186 7.47 4.42 7.57
CA HIS A 186 7.21 5.45 8.56
C HIS A 186 7.61 4.98 9.96
N LEU A 187 7.23 3.76 10.36
CA LEU A 187 7.60 3.17 11.65
C LEU A 187 9.12 3.10 11.85
N ARG A 188 9.89 2.76 10.81
CA ARG A 188 11.36 2.76 10.86
C ARG A 188 11.94 4.17 11.02
N SER A 189 11.22 5.19 10.59
CA SER A 189 11.63 6.60 10.69
C SER A 189 11.22 7.27 12.00
N LEU A 190 10.27 6.69 12.75
CA LEU A 190 9.79 7.26 14.01
C LEU A 190 10.86 7.20 15.10
N PRO A 191 10.97 8.23 15.94
CA PRO A 191 11.86 8.21 17.10
C PRO A 191 11.47 7.07 18.04
N GLU A 192 12.48 6.43 18.65
CA GLU A 192 12.23 5.46 19.72
C GLU A 192 11.48 6.14 20.87
N PRO A 193 10.59 5.42 21.58
CA PRO A 193 9.94 5.97 22.75
C PRO A 193 11.02 6.33 23.77
N GLU A 194 10.98 7.56 24.29
CA GLU A 194 11.86 7.93 25.40
C GLU A 194 11.62 6.93 26.54
N PRO A 195 12.68 6.35 27.13
CA PRO A 195 12.49 5.50 28.30
C PRO A 195 11.75 6.32 29.35
N GLU A 196 10.62 5.80 29.83
CA GLU A 196 9.95 6.38 30.99
C GLU A 196 11.01 6.60 32.07
N PRO A 197 11.02 7.76 32.75
CA PRO A 197 12.00 8.01 33.80
C PRO A 197 11.85 6.92 34.87
N GLU A 198 12.73 5.92 34.81
CA GLU A 198 12.85 4.90 35.85
C GLU A 198 13.05 5.63 37.17
N SER A 199 12.11 5.42 38.08
CA SER A 199 12.29 5.74 39.49
C SER A 199 13.61 5.15 39.98
N GLU A 200 14.55 6.00 40.38
CA GLU A 200 15.89 5.65 40.87
C GLU A 200 15.86 4.52 41.91
N PRO A 201 16.70 3.48 41.74
CA PRO A 201 17.31 2.79 42.87
C PRO A 201 18.80 3.16 42.98
N GLU A 202 19.24 3.35 44.23
CA GLU A 202 20.60 3.66 44.67
C GLU A 202 21.69 2.68 44.18
N PRO A 203 22.98 3.10 44.16
CA PRO A 203 24.03 2.46 43.37
C PRO A 203 24.73 1.31 44.10
N GLU A 204 25.05 0.24 43.37
CA GLU A 204 26.10 -0.72 43.75
C GLU A 204 27.20 -0.78 42.69
N ALA A 205 28.42 -0.92 43.20
CA ALA A 205 29.69 -0.56 42.61
C ALA A 205 30.35 -1.65 41.75
N GLU A 206 31.22 -1.21 40.83
CA GLU A 206 32.54 -1.78 40.41
C GLU A 206 32.60 -3.27 39.99
N ALA A 207 33.28 -3.74 38.94
CA ALA A 207 34.29 -3.27 37.99
C ALA A 207 34.17 -4.24 36.76
N GLU A 208 34.74 -4.05 35.58
CA GLU A 208 36.17 -3.98 35.29
C GLU A 208 36.36 -3.73 33.77
N VAL A 209 37.42 -3.02 33.40
CA VAL A 209 37.65 -2.48 32.05
C VAL A 209 38.98 -3.03 31.47
N VAL A 210 39.06 -3.01 30.13
CA VAL A 210 40.27 -2.91 29.25
C VAL A 210 40.98 -4.26 28.91
N PRO A 211 41.67 -4.46 27.74
CA PRO A 211 41.91 -3.58 26.57
C PRO A 211 41.60 -4.12 25.15
N VAL A 212 41.56 -3.14 24.24
CA VAL A 212 41.74 -3.20 22.78
C VAL A 212 43.21 -3.39 22.40
N ARG A 213 43.49 -4.09 21.27
CA ARG A 213 44.69 -3.82 20.44
C ARG A 213 44.42 -4.01 18.94
N ALA A 214 44.77 -2.96 18.17
CA ALA A 214 44.85 -2.90 16.70
C ALA A 214 46.05 -3.75 16.18
N ARG A 215 46.25 -4.13 14.91
CA ARG A 215 46.26 -3.49 13.57
C ARG A 215 46.62 -4.65 12.59
N THR A 216 46.21 -4.75 11.31
CA THR A 216 46.87 -4.16 10.12
C THR A 216 46.12 -4.54 8.82
N ALA A 217 46.09 -3.64 7.84
CA ALA A 217 45.94 -3.91 6.38
C ALA A 217 47.36 -3.97 5.74
N PRO A 218 47.60 -4.11 4.40
CA PRO A 218 46.72 -4.21 3.21
C PRO A 218 47.15 -5.32 2.21
N THR A 219 46.53 -5.46 1.02
CA THR A 219 47.15 -5.37 -0.34
C THR A 219 46.10 -5.61 -1.44
N GLU A 220 46.09 -4.76 -2.46
CA GLU A 220 45.37 -4.85 -3.74
C GLU A 220 45.84 -6.03 -4.61
N SER A 221 44.99 -6.54 -5.51
CA SER A 221 45.25 -6.45 -6.97
C SER A 221 44.08 -6.98 -7.80
N ALA A 222 43.76 -6.20 -8.82
CA ALA A 222 42.76 -6.43 -9.84
C ALA A 222 43.15 -7.56 -10.80
N ARG A 223 42.15 -8.27 -11.35
CA ARG A 223 42.20 -8.70 -12.74
C ARG A 223 40.81 -8.81 -13.34
N ALA A 224 40.54 -7.88 -14.24
CA ALA A 224 39.47 -7.94 -15.21
C ALA A 224 39.68 -9.11 -16.18
N ALA A 225 38.59 -9.78 -16.52
CA ALA A 225 38.47 -10.57 -17.75
C ALA A 225 37.05 -10.34 -18.32
N SER A 226 36.97 -9.42 -19.28
CA SER A 226 35.92 -9.29 -20.29
C SER A 226 36.04 -10.47 -21.28
N ALA A 227 35.06 -10.92 -22.08
CA ALA A 227 33.61 -10.74 -22.22
C ALA A 227 33.16 -11.76 -23.29
N SER A 228 31.89 -12.16 -23.29
CA SER A 228 31.17 -12.47 -24.53
C SER A 228 29.88 -11.65 -24.55
N ALA A 229 29.64 -11.01 -25.68
CA ALA A 229 28.88 -9.77 -25.80
C ALA A 229 27.36 -9.98 -25.95
N GLY A 230 26.62 -9.36 -25.04
CA GLY A 230 25.25 -8.87 -25.24
C GLY A 230 25.22 -7.37 -24.89
N PRO A 231 24.11 -6.65 -25.11
CA PRO A 231 24.02 -5.24 -24.75
C PRO A 231 24.37 -5.05 -23.27
N THR A 232 25.51 -4.41 -22.98
CA THR A 232 25.99 -4.20 -21.60
C THR A 232 25.14 -3.12 -20.96
N LEU A 233 24.10 -3.54 -20.26
CA LEU A 233 23.29 -2.68 -19.42
C LEU A 233 24.14 -2.16 -18.25
N PRO A 234 24.13 -0.86 -17.94
CA PRO A 234 24.80 -0.35 -16.75
C PRO A 234 24.10 -0.93 -15.52
N VAL A 235 24.85 -1.75 -14.76
CA VAL A 235 24.37 -2.40 -13.53
C VAL A 235 24.11 -1.33 -12.47
N SER A 236 22.88 -1.26 -11.95
CA SER A 236 22.59 -0.33 -10.85
C SER A 236 23.31 -0.77 -9.57
N PRO A 237 23.56 0.14 -8.62
CA PRO A 237 24.16 -0.22 -7.33
C PRO A 237 23.37 -1.31 -6.59
N ALA A 238 22.03 -1.28 -6.71
CA ALA A 238 21.14 -2.28 -6.11
C ALA A 238 21.29 -3.66 -6.78
N LEU A 239 21.36 -3.71 -8.12
CA LEU A 239 21.60 -4.95 -8.84
C LEU A 239 22.99 -5.52 -8.55
N ALA A 240 24.02 -4.67 -8.45
CA ALA A 240 25.36 -5.09 -8.06
C ALA A 240 25.42 -5.64 -6.62
N GLN A 241 24.56 -5.14 -5.73
CA GLN A 241 24.44 -5.68 -4.38
C GLN A 241 23.73 -7.04 -4.37
N LEU A 242 22.64 -7.20 -5.15
CA LEU A 242 21.96 -8.49 -5.30
C LEU A 242 22.89 -9.56 -5.88
N MET A 243 23.64 -9.24 -6.93
CA MET A 243 24.65 -10.15 -7.50
C MET A 243 25.70 -10.58 -6.48
N ARG A 244 26.14 -9.66 -5.60
CA ARG A 244 27.07 -9.99 -4.51
C ARG A 244 26.43 -10.88 -3.45
N LYS A 245 25.16 -10.67 -3.10
CA LYS A 245 24.42 -11.54 -2.18
C LYS A 245 24.27 -12.95 -2.73
N LEU A 246 23.93 -13.09 -4.01
CA LEU A 246 23.87 -14.39 -4.70
C LEU A 246 25.23 -15.12 -4.68
N ALA A 247 26.31 -14.44 -5.05
CA ALA A 247 27.66 -15.03 -5.01
C ALA A 247 28.10 -15.40 -3.58
N ALA A 248 27.71 -14.60 -2.57
CA ALA A 248 27.99 -14.89 -1.17
C ALA A 248 27.22 -16.12 -0.69
N PHE A 249 25.96 -16.29 -1.11
CA PHE A 249 25.17 -17.48 -0.84
C PHE A 249 25.85 -18.73 -1.42
N ASP A 250 26.22 -18.71 -2.69
CA ASP A 250 26.91 -19.83 -3.35
C ASP A 250 28.19 -20.23 -2.60
N THR A 251 29.01 -19.23 -2.23
CA THR A 251 30.24 -19.45 -1.44
C THR A 251 29.97 -20.09 -0.08
N LEU A 252 28.86 -19.73 0.59
CA LEU A 252 28.51 -20.29 1.90
C LEU A 252 27.95 -21.71 1.78
N ILE A 253 27.23 -22.01 0.71
CA ILE A 253 26.77 -23.36 0.39
C ILE A 253 27.94 -24.30 0.12
N GLU A 254 28.92 -23.87 -0.68
CA GLU A 254 30.15 -24.65 -0.95
C GLU A 254 30.94 -24.97 0.33
N ARG A 255 30.95 -24.03 1.28
CA ARG A 255 31.62 -24.17 2.59
C ARG A 255 30.80 -24.92 3.62
N GLN A 256 29.58 -25.36 3.28
CA GLN A 256 28.63 -26.02 4.17
C GLN A 256 28.28 -25.18 5.42
N ASP A 257 28.43 -23.85 5.35
CA ASP A 257 28.02 -22.93 6.42
C ASP A 257 26.55 -22.55 6.24
N TYR A 258 25.69 -23.53 6.48
CA TYR A 258 24.24 -23.40 6.27
C TYR A 258 23.62 -22.32 7.17
N ARG A 259 24.17 -22.09 8.36
CA ARG A 259 23.64 -21.09 9.29
C ARG A 259 23.74 -19.67 8.71
N ARG A 260 24.89 -19.33 8.13
CA ARG A 260 25.05 -18.02 7.45
C ARG A 260 24.36 -18.00 6.09
N ALA A 261 24.35 -19.12 5.37
CA ALA A 261 23.65 -19.22 4.09
C ALA A 261 22.15 -18.92 4.22
N THR A 262 21.49 -19.39 5.29
CA THR A 262 20.08 -19.08 5.57
C THR A 262 19.81 -17.58 5.72
N VAL A 263 20.73 -16.82 6.33
CA VAL A 263 20.59 -15.35 6.47
C VAL A 263 20.63 -14.68 5.10
N VAL A 264 21.57 -15.09 4.25
CA VAL A 264 21.67 -14.56 2.88
C VAL A 264 20.48 -14.99 2.03
N ALA A 265 19.99 -16.23 2.20
CA ALA A 265 18.81 -16.73 1.50
C ALA A 265 17.55 -15.94 1.87
N ALA A 266 17.30 -15.68 3.15
CA ALA A 266 16.15 -14.90 3.60
C ALA A 266 16.15 -13.48 2.97
N ASP A 267 17.31 -12.84 2.95
CA ASP A 267 17.51 -11.50 2.36
C ASP A 267 17.35 -11.51 0.83
N VAL A 268 17.87 -12.52 0.13
CA VAL A 268 17.68 -12.69 -1.32
C VAL A 268 16.21 -12.98 -1.66
N LEU A 269 15.54 -13.84 -0.90
CA LEU A 269 14.12 -14.14 -1.09
C LEU A 269 13.26 -12.89 -0.91
N GLN A 270 13.54 -12.08 0.12
CA GLN A 270 12.86 -10.80 0.34
C GLN A 270 13.04 -9.84 -0.85
N VAL A 271 14.25 -9.80 -1.43
CA VAL A 271 14.53 -9.01 -2.64
C VAL A 271 13.75 -9.52 -3.86
N VAL A 272 13.64 -10.84 -4.02
CA VAL A 272 12.88 -11.45 -5.13
C VAL A 272 11.39 -11.14 -4.99
N GLU A 273 10.83 -11.26 -3.80
CA GLU A 273 9.41 -10.96 -3.53
C GLU A 273 9.05 -9.48 -3.80
N HIS A 274 10.00 -8.57 -3.62
CA HIS A 274 9.83 -7.12 -3.76
C HIS A 274 10.65 -6.54 -4.91
N PHE A 275 10.90 -7.33 -5.95
CA PHE A 275 11.77 -6.91 -7.06
C PHE A 275 11.12 -5.76 -7.86
N ASP A 276 11.69 -4.56 -7.77
CA ASP A 276 11.30 -3.40 -8.59
C ASP A 276 12.29 -3.18 -9.76
N PRO A 277 11.89 -3.47 -11.01
CA PRO A 277 12.73 -3.25 -12.19
C PRO A 277 13.23 -1.81 -12.33
N ARG A 278 12.56 -0.80 -11.76
CA ARG A 278 12.98 0.61 -11.84
C ARG A 278 14.20 0.89 -10.96
N VAL A 279 14.33 0.19 -9.83
CA VAL A 279 15.47 0.31 -8.90
C VAL A 279 16.65 -0.55 -9.39
N TYR A 280 16.37 -1.75 -9.89
CA TYR A 280 17.40 -2.69 -10.34
C TYR A 280 17.90 -2.38 -11.77
N LEU A 281 17.06 -1.83 -12.64
CA LEU A 281 17.36 -1.58 -14.06
C LEU A 281 16.89 -0.18 -14.54
N PRO A 282 17.26 0.92 -13.84
CA PRO A 282 16.75 2.26 -14.13
C PRO A 282 17.04 2.72 -15.56
N ALA A 283 18.19 2.33 -16.13
CA ALA A 283 18.60 2.73 -17.48
C ALA A 283 17.74 2.10 -18.59
N LEU A 284 17.09 0.95 -18.34
CA LEU A 284 16.18 0.34 -19.30
C LEU A 284 14.89 1.16 -19.42
N PHE A 285 14.38 1.67 -18.31
CA PHE A 285 13.08 2.33 -18.26
C PHE A 285 13.16 3.85 -18.35
N SER A 286 14.34 4.45 -18.17
CA SER A 286 14.51 5.90 -18.19
C SER A 286 14.07 6.52 -19.53
N ARG A 287 14.46 5.94 -20.67
CA ARG A 287 14.06 6.42 -22.00
C ARG A 287 12.56 6.27 -22.24
N PHE A 288 11.98 5.16 -21.78
CA PHE A 288 10.55 4.91 -21.90
C PHE A 288 9.73 5.94 -21.11
N PHE A 289 10.06 6.17 -19.83
CA PHE A 289 9.34 7.15 -19.01
C PHE A 289 9.58 8.59 -19.44
N ALA A 290 10.79 8.93 -19.93
CA ALA A 290 11.05 10.24 -20.52
C ALA A 290 10.22 10.48 -21.80
N GLY A 291 10.08 9.45 -22.64
CA GLY A 291 9.21 9.49 -23.82
C GLY A 291 7.74 9.69 -23.45
N LEU A 292 7.24 8.90 -22.49
CA LEU A 292 5.89 9.04 -21.97
C LEU A 292 5.62 10.41 -21.36
N SER A 293 6.54 10.98 -20.58
CA SER A 293 6.31 12.30 -19.98
C SER A 293 6.30 13.41 -21.03
N THR A 294 7.12 13.29 -22.07
CA THR A 294 7.20 14.29 -23.14
C THR A 294 5.95 14.27 -24.03
N LYS A 295 5.32 13.11 -24.19
CA LYS A 295 4.16 12.89 -25.06
C LYS A 295 2.87 12.57 -24.28
N ALA A 296 2.83 12.90 -22.99
CA ALA A 296 1.74 12.52 -22.10
C ALA A 296 0.37 13.00 -22.62
N GLU A 297 0.28 14.26 -23.07
CA GLU A 297 -0.98 14.84 -23.55
C GLU A 297 -1.51 14.17 -24.83
N GLU A 298 -0.61 13.66 -25.68
CA GLU A 298 -0.96 12.97 -26.93
C GLU A 298 -1.32 11.49 -26.66
N VAL A 299 -0.64 10.86 -25.69
CA VAL A 299 -0.78 9.43 -25.38
C VAL A 299 -1.94 9.14 -24.42
N GLU A 300 -2.24 10.05 -23.49
CA GLU A 300 -3.28 9.88 -22.48
C GLU A 300 -4.68 9.58 -23.03
N PRO A 301 -5.22 10.31 -24.03
CA PRO A 301 -6.52 9.97 -24.61
C PRO A 301 -6.51 8.61 -25.31
N LEU A 302 -5.39 8.22 -25.92
CA LEU A 302 -5.25 6.92 -26.60
C LEU A 302 -5.20 5.77 -25.58
N LEU A 303 -4.55 5.97 -24.43
CA LEU A 303 -4.55 5.02 -23.30
C LEU A 303 -5.93 4.83 -22.66
N GLN A 304 -6.85 5.77 -22.81
CA GLN A 304 -8.24 5.63 -22.35
C GLN A 304 -9.12 4.89 -23.37
N SER A 305 -8.64 4.68 -24.59
CA SER A 305 -9.38 4.08 -25.71
C SER A 305 -8.89 2.66 -26.11
N THR A 306 -8.32 1.93 -25.14
CA THR A 306 -7.73 0.59 -25.34
C THR A 306 -8.74 -0.50 -25.71
N ASP A 307 -10.04 -0.23 -25.59
CA ASP A 307 -11.10 -1.18 -25.93
C ASP A 307 -11.46 -1.20 -27.42
N SER A 308 -10.90 -0.31 -28.23
CA SER A 308 -11.16 -0.24 -29.66
C SER A 308 -10.65 -1.47 -30.42
N LEU A 309 -11.32 -1.83 -31.52
CA LEU A 309 -10.89 -2.94 -32.39
C LEU A 309 -9.47 -2.72 -32.94
N GLY A 310 -9.13 -1.47 -33.29
CA GLY A 310 -7.80 -1.11 -33.78
C GLY A 310 -6.71 -1.34 -32.74
N PHE A 311 -6.95 -0.95 -31.49
CA PHE A 311 -6.01 -1.23 -30.39
C PHE A 311 -5.83 -2.73 -30.16
N ARG A 312 -6.91 -3.53 -30.17
CA ARG A 312 -6.82 -4.99 -30.00
C ARG A 312 -6.04 -5.65 -31.14
N ALA A 313 -6.22 -5.21 -32.38
CA ALA A 313 -5.44 -5.72 -33.52
C ALA A 313 -3.95 -5.40 -33.39
N LEU A 314 -3.61 -4.18 -32.94
CA LEU A 314 -2.23 -3.76 -32.66
C LEU A 314 -1.60 -4.51 -31.48
N ASP A 315 -2.35 -4.78 -30.39
CA ASP A 315 -1.89 -5.61 -29.27
C ASP A 315 -1.59 -7.05 -29.71
N GLN A 316 -2.44 -7.64 -30.57
CA GLN A 316 -2.16 -8.96 -31.12
C GLN A 316 -0.92 -8.95 -32.04
N LEU A 317 -0.75 -7.92 -32.87
CA LEU A 317 0.45 -7.78 -33.71
C LEU A 317 1.72 -7.63 -32.87
N TYR A 318 1.71 -6.78 -31.84
CA TYR A 318 2.81 -6.61 -30.90
C TYR A 318 3.24 -7.92 -30.23
N ARG A 319 2.28 -8.81 -29.92
CA ARG A 319 2.55 -10.13 -29.31
C ARG A 319 3.08 -11.17 -30.29
N VAL A 320 2.70 -11.09 -31.56
CA VAL A 320 3.03 -12.08 -32.59
C VAL A 320 4.33 -11.72 -33.31
N ASP A 321 4.52 -10.44 -33.64
CA ASP A 321 5.68 -9.94 -34.38
C ASP A 321 5.98 -8.47 -34.02
N LEU A 322 7.01 -8.27 -33.20
CA LEU A 322 7.44 -6.93 -32.76
C LEU A 322 8.03 -6.11 -33.91
N GLU A 323 8.71 -6.73 -34.87
CA GLU A 323 9.33 -6.00 -35.99
C GLU A 323 8.25 -5.51 -36.97
N ALA A 324 7.25 -6.36 -37.26
CA ALA A 324 6.09 -5.96 -38.05
C ALA A 324 5.25 -4.88 -37.36
N PHE A 325 5.17 -4.90 -36.02
CA PHE A 325 4.54 -3.83 -35.24
C PHE A 325 5.30 -2.50 -35.39
N LEU A 326 6.63 -2.51 -35.32
CA LEU A 326 7.46 -1.31 -35.48
C LEU A 326 7.50 -0.77 -36.92
N ALA A 327 7.20 -1.62 -37.92
CA ALA A 327 7.17 -1.24 -39.33
C ALA A 327 5.84 -0.59 -39.80
N GLN A 328 4.82 -0.53 -38.94
CA GLN A 328 3.60 0.24 -39.23
C GLN A 328 3.88 1.75 -39.06
N GLU A 329 4.13 2.46 -40.17
CA GLU A 329 4.17 3.93 -40.18
C GLU A 329 2.77 4.56 -40.29
N ASP A 330 2.61 5.73 -39.66
CA ASP A 330 1.41 6.56 -39.47
C ASP A 330 0.41 6.58 -40.66
N GLY A 331 -0.66 5.78 -40.54
CA GLY A 331 -1.84 5.82 -41.41
C GLY A 331 -2.97 6.73 -40.93
N MET A 332 -2.69 7.69 -40.04
CA MET A 332 -3.70 8.62 -39.49
C MET A 332 -3.27 10.09 -39.64
N SER A 333 -2.96 10.52 -40.86
CA SER A 333 -3.01 11.94 -41.22
C SER A 333 -3.28 12.10 -42.71
N THR A 334 -4.56 12.25 -43.06
CA THR A 334 -5.14 13.11 -44.12
C THR A 334 -6.52 12.57 -44.53
N GLY A 335 -7.56 13.00 -43.84
CA GLY A 335 -8.91 13.15 -44.39
C GLY A 335 -9.43 14.43 -43.76
N GLY A 336 -9.80 15.48 -44.46
CA GLY A 336 -10.18 15.67 -45.85
C GLY A 336 -10.99 16.96 -45.80
N ASP A 337 -10.36 18.09 -46.11
CA ASP A 337 -11.08 19.33 -46.36
C ASP A 337 -11.79 19.15 -47.72
N GLU A 338 -13.08 18.83 -47.67
CA GLU A 338 -14.01 19.04 -48.78
C GLU A 338 -14.68 20.41 -48.57
N GLU A 339 -14.30 21.38 -49.40
CA GLU A 339 -15.16 22.48 -49.86
C GLU A 339 -15.41 22.34 -51.37
#